data_AF-A0A2V8QEK3-F1
#
_entry.id   AF-A0A2V8QEK3-F1
#
_cell.length_a   1.000
_cell.length_b   1.000
_cell.length_c   1.000
_cell.angle_alpha   90.00
_cell.angle_beta   90.00
_cell.angle_gamma   90.00
#
_symmetry.space_group_name_H-M   'P 1'
#
loop_
_entity.id
_entity.type
_entity.pdbx_description
1 polymer ?
#
loop_
_entity_poly.entity_id
_entity_poly.type
_entity_poly.pdbx_seq_one_letter_code
_entity_poly.pdbx_strand_id
1 'polypeptide(L)'
;MLVAGTTELEKIPLPGSDAGSLDVVESYTAENSQAAVTLKVTKTFRGMQADEMRYSLSSWSLPDYSRNQVNFYADSTPSIGADGLPVVEDDQEKNVLVIKEKYAISQMWKNNRHRFFADRIYSELQKPRVSQRSTPLEVRYPLALTQTILINLGPGFDFPIDSDVLVDDALRFEYSYSKTGNQLSMYFSVKTFAESVPVQSVERHLDVLDKAQGLIGYDLNRSGSAVVIADTESSPSSLMKALVWLVVLLPVGLFLLWFFRSRVHRKRRTQFVKERQARPGASPETALPVATREQMGAVLIGFNCRCGARPYNPEAPAKRERFTYDGQRLIGIRFICPACKQSSDLYLNPLFENDATNWANVPN
;
A
#
# COMPACT_ATOMS: atom_id res chain seq x y z
N MET A 1 34.61 -33.58 -9.62
CA MET A 1 35.44 -34.49 -8.79
C MET A 1 35.92 -33.69 -7.60
N LEU A 2 35.40 -33.97 -6.39
CA LEU A 2 35.90 -33.34 -5.17
C LEU A 2 37.23 -33.99 -4.81
N VAL A 3 38.30 -33.20 -4.78
CA VAL A 3 39.63 -33.65 -4.36
C VAL A 3 39.67 -33.61 -2.83
N ALA A 4 40.09 -34.71 -2.19
CA ALA A 4 40.17 -34.78 -0.73
C ALA A 4 41.22 -33.80 -0.19
N GLY A 5 40.83 -32.90 0.73
CA GLY A 5 41.75 -32.04 1.48
C GLY A 5 41.50 -30.53 1.41
N THR A 6 40.48 -30.05 0.69
CA THR A 6 40.13 -28.61 0.66
C THR A 6 39.17 -28.23 1.78
N THR A 7 39.63 -27.38 2.71
CA THR A 7 38.82 -26.73 3.76
C THR A 7 38.22 -25.39 3.31
N GLU A 8 38.44 -24.98 2.06
CA GLU A 8 37.86 -23.77 1.49
C GLU A 8 36.46 -24.02 0.94
N LEU A 9 35.57 -23.06 1.17
CA LEU A 9 34.20 -23.08 0.65
C LEU A 9 34.25 -22.93 -0.88
N GLU A 10 33.92 -24.00 -1.61
CA GLU A 10 33.77 -23.95 -3.06
C GLU A 10 32.51 -23.14 -3.41
N LYS A 11 32.68 -22.09 -4.22
CA LYS A 11 31.58 -21.22 -4.63
C LYS A 11 30.69 -21.98 -5.61
N ILE A 12 29.44 -22.25 -5.21
CA ILE A 12 28.43 -22.82 -6.11
C ILE A 12 28.14 -21.77 -7.20
N PRO A 13 28.35 -22.07 -8.49
CA PRO A 13 28.07 -21.14 -9.56
C PRO A 13 26.57 -20.88 -9.64
N LEU A 14 26.18 -19.62 -9.86
CA LEU A 14 24.79 -19.27 -10.06
C LEU A 14 24.27 -19.89 -11.36
N PRO A 15 22.98 -20.24 -11.43
CA PRO A 15 22.36 -20.69 -12.66
C PRO A 15 22.47 -19.62 -13.76
N GLY A 16 22.66 -20.02 -15.01
CA GLY A 16 22.68 -19.09 -16.15
C GLY A 16 21.31 -18.45 -16.40
N SER A 17 21.28 -17.35 -17.17
CA SER A 17 20.04 -16.61 -17.47
C SER A 17 18.98 -17.41 -18.24
N ASP A 18 19.35 -18.58 -18.77
CA ASP A 18 18.48 -19.48 -19.53
C ASP A 18 18.18 -20.78 -18.77
N ALA A 19 18.31 -20.78 -17.43
CA ALA A 19 18.09 -21.97 -16.59
C ALA A 19 16.63 -22.45 -16.57
N GLY A 20 15.68 -21.62 -17.01
CA GLY A 20 14.28 -21.98 -17.11
C GLY A 20 13.42 -20.80 -17.56
N SER A 21 12.19 -21.10 -17.98
CA SER A 21 11.22 -20.08 -18.37
C SER A 21 9.80 -20.47 -18.02
N LEU A 22 8.95 -19.45 -17.89
CA LEU A 22 7.50 -19.60 -17.78
C LEU A 22 6.85 -18.76 -18.88
N ASP A 23 6.04 -19.41 -19.71
CA ASP A 23 5.16 -18.72 -20.66
C ASP A 23 3.71 -18.90 -20.23
N VAL A 24 2.97 -17.80 -20.12
CA VAL A 24 1.54 -17.78 -19.78
C VAL A 24 0.75 -17.23 -20.96
N VAL A 25 -0.25 -17.95 -21.41
CA VAL A 25 -1.21 -17.49 -22.42
C VAL A 25 -2.61 -17.53 -21.84
N GLU A 26 -3.24 -16.37 -21.75
CA GLU A 26 -4.63 -16.19 -21.33
C GLU A 26 -5.47 -15.82 -22.55
N SER A 27 -6.52 -16.57 -22.82
CA SER A 27 -7.43 -16.32 -23.94
C SER A 27 -8.85 -16.14 -23.43
N TYR A 28 -9.33 -14.90 -23.53
CA TYR A 28 -10.69 -14.51 -23.23
C TYR A 28 -11.51 -14.56 -24.52
N THR A 29 -12.53 -15.40 -24.55
CA THR A 29 -13.38 -15.61 -25.72
C THR A 29 -14.85 -15.50 -25.36
N ALA A 30 -15.60 -14.73 -26.15
CA ALA A 30 -17.06 -14.66 -26.10
C ALA A 30 -17.62 -14.41 -27.49
N GLU A 31 -18.89 -14.78 -27.73
CA GLU A 31 -19.57 -14.49 -29.00
C GLU A 31 -19.65 -12.97 -29.27
N ASN A 32 -19.88 -12.20 -28.21
CA ASN A 32 -19.91 -10.74 -28.22
C ASN A 32 -19.69 -10.20 -26.80
N SER A 33 -19.63 -8.87 -26.66
CA SER A 33 -19.36 -8.17 -25.41
C SER A 33 -20.49 -8.21 -24.36
N GLN A 34 -21.61 -8.88 -24.65
CA GLN A 34 -22.73 -9.10 -23.71
C GLN A 34 -22.81 -10.57 -23.24
N ALA A 35 -22.13 -11.49 -23.93
CA ALA A 35 -22.17 -12.92 -23.62
C ALA A 35 -21.26 -13.27 -22.43
N ALA A 36 -21.50 -14.45 -21.84
CA ALA A 36 -20.58 -15.05 -20.88
C ALA A 36 -19.21 -15.29 -21.56
N VAL A 37 -18.14 -15.06 -20.80
CA VAL A 37 -16.77 -15.17 -21.30
C VAL A 37 -16.16 -16.48 -20.84
N THR A 38 -15.50 -17.20 -21.75
CA THR A 38 -14.60 -18.30 -21.40
C THR A 38 -13.18 -17.76 -21.31
N LEU A 39 -12.51 -18.00 -20.19
CA LEU A 39 -11.07 -17.80 -20.04
C LEU A 39 -10.36 -19.15 -20.11
N LYS A 40 -9.44 -19.29 -21.06
CA LYS A 40 -8.50 -20.42 -21.12
C LYS A 40 -7.12 -19.92 -20.75
N VAL A 41 -6.45 -20.62 -19.83
CA VAL A 41 -5.09 -20.29 -19.40
C VAL A 41 -4.20 -21.48 -19.72
N THR A 42 -3.09 -21.23 -20.43
CA THR A 42 -2.05 -22.23 -20.66
C THR A 42 -0.74 -21.72 -20.08
N LYS A 43 -0.17 -22.47 -19.15
CA LYS A 43 1.14 -22.17 -18.56
C LYS A 43 2.13 -23.23 -18.99
N THR A 44 3.23 -22.81 -19.60
CA THR A 44 4.31 -23.70 -20.01
C THR A 44 5.55 -23.38 -19.20
N PHE A 45 5.94 -24.31 -18.34
CA PHE A 45 7.12 -24.24 -17.50
C PHE A 45 8.24 -25.04 -18.17
N ARG A 46 9.47 -24.51 -18.15
CA ARG A 46 10.66 -25.17 -18.71
C ARG A 46 11.85 -25.08 -17.76
N GLY A 47 12.70 -26.10 -17.78
CA GLY A 47 13.92 -26.12 -16.98
C GLY A 47 13.59 -26.01 -15.49
N MET A 48 14.30 -25.13 -14.78
CA MET A 48 14.09 -24.89 -13.35
C MET A 48 12.63 -24.57 -12.97
N GLN A 49 11.91 -23.82 -13.81
CA GLN A 49 10.51 -23.49 -13.56
C GLN A 49 9.60 -24.74 -13.61
N ALA A 50 9.93 -25.72 -14.45
CA ALA A 50 9.21 -26.98 -14.53
C ALA A 50 9.47 -27.84 -13.29
N ASP A 51 10.71 -27.87 -12.81
CA ASP A 51 11.09 -28.61 -11.59
C ASP A 51 10.43 -28.01 -10.34
N GLU A 52 10.43 -26.67 -10.19
CA GLU A 52 9.70 -25.96 -9.12
C GLU A 52 8.19 -26.26 -9.14
N MET A 53 7.58 -26.26 -10.33
CA MET A 53 6.16 -26.56 -10.48
C MET A 53 5.85 -28.03 -10.20
N ARG A 54 6.67 -29.00 -10.64
CA ARG A 54 6.52 -30.42 -10.28
C ARG A 54 6.57 -30.62 -8.78
N TYR A 55 7.55 -29.99 -8.11
CA TYR A 55 7.65 -30.06 -6.66
C TYR A 55 6.39 -29.51 -5.99
N SER A 56 5.85 -28.39 -6.48
CA SER A 56 4.61 -27.82 -5.96
C SER A 56 3.40 -28.74 -6.17
N LEU A 57 3.25 -29.35 -7.36
CA LEU A 57 2.19 -30.31 -7.66
C LEU A 57 2.33 -31.63 -6.89
N SER A 58 3.53 -32.00 -6.43
CA SER A 58 3.70 -33.16 -5.56
C SER A 58 3.07 -32.96 -4.17
N SER A 59 2.90 -31.70 -3.76
CA SER A 59 2.34 -31.32 -2.46
C SER A 59 0.86 -30.94 -2.51
N TRP A 60 0.31 -30.60 -3.67
CA TRP A 60 -1.07 -30.11 -3.82
C TRP A 60 -1.93 -31.01 -4.69
N SER A 61 -3.19 -31.19 -4.31
CA SER A 61 -4.17 -31.84 -5.18
C SER A 61 -4.61 -30.90 -6.32
N LEU A 62 -4.98 -31.44 -7.49
CA LEU A 62 -5.52 -30.62 -8.60
C LEU A 62 -6.76 -29.79 -8.20
N PRO A 63 -7.69 -30.30 -7.37
CA PRO A 63 -8.77 -29.48 -6.82
C PRO A 63 -8.29 -28.29 -5.97
N ASP A 64 -7.25 -28.47 -5.15
CA ASP A 64 -6.71 -27.38 -4.32
C ASP A 64 -6.00 -26.33 -5.18
N TYR A 65 -5.23 -26.78 -6.17
CA TYR A 65 -4.65 -25.89 -7.19
C TYR A 65 -5.75 -25.08 -7.88
N SER A 66 -6.79 -25.75 -8.39
CA SER A 66 -7.92 -25.09 -9.07
C SER A 66 -8.59 -24.03 -8.20
N ARG A 67 -8.84 -24.35 -6.91
CA ARG A 67 -9.43 -23.41 -5.95
C ARG A 67 -8.55 -22.18 -5.74
N ASN A 68 -7.25 -22.38 -5.57
CA ASN A 68 -6.29 -21.28 -5.39
C ASN A 68 -6.25 -20.38 -6.64
N GLN A 69 -6.31 -20.98 -7.83
CA GLN A 69 -6.35 -20.23 -9.08
C GLN A 69 -7.65 -19.44 -9.27
N VAL A 70 -8.82 -20.00 -8.92
CA VAL A 70 -10.08 -19.23 -8.93
C VAL A 70 -9.98 -18.03 -7.98
N ASN A 71 -9.48 -18.23 -6.77
CA ASN A 71 -9.31 -17.15 -5.79
C ASN A 71 -8.37 -16.06 -6.31
N PHE A 72 -7.28 -16.45 -6.97
CA PHE A 72 -6.32 -15.51 -7.57
C PHE A 72 -7.00 -14.58 -8.60
N TYR A 73 -7.86 -15.11 -9.48
CA TYR A 73 -8.58 -14.30 -10.46
C TYR A 73 -9.81 -13.57 -9.90
N ALA A 74 -10.39 -14.06 -8.80
CA ALA A 74 -11.64 -13.51 -8.24
C ALA A 74 -11.51 -12.06 -7.76
N ASP A 75 -10.30 -11.60 -7.42
CA ASP A 75 -10.03 -10.22 -6.99
C ASP A 75 -10.38 -9.20 -8.07
N SER A 76 -10.03 -9.48 -9.34
CA SER A 76 -10.35 -8.63 -10.49
C SER A 76 -11.64 -9.05 -11.20
N THR A 77 -12.00 -10.32 -11.11
CA THR A 77 -13.14 -10.93 -11.82
C THR A 77 -14.00 -11.78 -10.88
N PRO A 78 -14.87 -11.17 -10.03
CA PRO A 78 -15.58 -11.90 -8.97
C PRO A 78 -16.53 -13.00 -9.43
N SER A 79 -16.97 -12.95 -10.69
CA SER A 79 -17.91 -13.91 -11.27
C SER A 79 -17.24 -15.12 -11.94
N ILE A 80 -15.92 -15.25 -11.79
CA ILE A 80 -15.14 -16.35 -12.34
C ILE A 80 -15.39 -17.65 -11.56
N GLY A 81 -15.55 -18.75 -12.29
CA GLY A 81 -15.61 -20.10 -11.73
C GLY A 81 -14.83 -21.08 -12.58
N ALA A 82 -14.30 -22.13 -11.96
CA ALA A 82 -13.62 -23.21 -12.66
C ALA A 82 -14.61 -23.95 -13.60
N ASP A 83 -14.16 -24.21 -14.83
CA ASP A 83 -14.87 -25.03 -15.82
C ASP A 83 -14.09 -26.34 -16.04
N GLY A 84 -14.15 -27.19 -15.02
CA GLY A 84 -13.40 -28.45 -14.94
C GLY A 84 -12.11 -28.35 -14.10
N LEU A 85 -11.45 -29.49 -13.94
CA LEU A 85 -10.13 -29.55 -13.31
C LEU A 85 -9.03 -29.19 -14.32
N PRO A 86 -7.92 -28.59 -13.87
CA PRO A 86 -6.75 -28.36 -14.70
C PRO A 86 -6.21 -29.67 -15.30
N VAL A 87 -5.72 -29.60 -16.52
CA VAL A 87 -4.98 -30.68 -17.17
C VAL A 87 -3.50 -30.41 -17.06
N VAL A 88 -2.73 -31.40 -16.59
CA VAL A 88 -1.28 -31.33 -16.47
C VAL A 88 -0.65 -32.30 -17.47
N GLU A 89 0.23 -31.78 -18.31
CA GLU A 89 1.04 -32.55 -19.27
C GLU A 89 2.51 -32.39 -18.87
N ASP A 90 3.18 -33.50 -18.53
CA ASP A 90 4.57 -33.50 -18.06
C ASP A 90 5.45 -34.29 -19.03
N ASP A 91 6.37 -33.60 -19.71
CA ASP A 91 7.44 -34.18 -20.54
C ASP A 91 8.77 -34.05 -19.77
N GLN A 92 9.11 -35.12 -19.05
CA GLN A 92 10.32 -35.14 -18.22
C GLN A 92 11.60 -35.22 -19.05
N GLU A 93 11.57 -35.81 -20.25
CA GLU A 93 12.74 -35.90 -21.12
C GLU A 93 13.15 -34.52 -21.63
N LYS A 94 12.18 -33.66 -21.96
CA LYS A 94 12.43 -32.27 -22.39
C LYS A 94 12.47 -31.27 -21.23
N ASN A 95 12.23 -31.72 -20.00
CA ASN A 95 11.99 -30.89 -18.82
C ASN A 95 10.98 -29.76 -19.08
N VAL A 96 9.80 -30.13 -19.57
CA VAL A 96 8.68 -29.23 -19.86
C VAL A 96 7.43 -29.71 -19.14
N LEU A 97 6.77 -28.79 -18.43
CA LEU A 97 5.48 -29.06 -17.79
C LEU A 97 4.46 -28.04 -18.29
N VAL A 98 3.29 -28.49 -18.72
CA VAL A 98 2.21 -27.65 -19.22
C VAL A 98 0.98 -27.83 -18.34
N ILE A 99 0.42 -26.72 -17.86
CA ILE A 99 -0.86 -26.70 -17.15
C ILE A 99 -1.88 -25.94 -18.00
N LYS A 100 -3.03 -26.58 -18.24
CA LYS A 100 -4.16 -25.99 -18.99
C LYS A 100 -5.34 -25.86 -18.04
N GLU A 101 -5.85 -24.64 -17.92
CA GLU A 101 -6.96 -24.27 -17.06
C GLU A 101 -8.09 -23.67 -17.91
N LYS A 102 -9.33 -23.86 -17.46
CA LYS A 102 -10.52 -23.31 -18.12
C LYS A 102 -11.46 -22.74 -17.07
N TYR A 103 -11.98 -21.56 -17.36
CA TYR A 103 -12.86 -20.82 -16.47
C TYR A 103 -14.06 -20.23 -17.22
N ALA A 104 -15.18 -20.16 -16.53
CA ALA A 104 -16.38 -19.46 -16.97
C ALA A 104 -16.52 -18.15 -16.18
N ILE A 105 -16.75 -17.05 -16.89
CA ILE A 105 -16.95 -15.71 -16.33
C ILE A 105 -18.34 -15.26 -16.76
N SER A 106 -19.29 -15.28 -15.82
CA SER A 106 -20.68 -14.92 -16.11
C SER A 106 -20.90 -13.41 -16.23
N GLN A 107 -20.11 -12.61 -15.52
CA GLN A 107 -20.18 -11.15 -15.51
C GLN A 107 -18.77 -10.53 -15.48
N MET A 108 -18.23 -10.23 -16.65
CA MET A 108 -16.90 -9.60 -16.79
C MET A 108 -16.95 -8.07 -16.57
N TRP A 109 -17.99 -7.42 -17.10
CA TRP A 109 -18.07 -5.96 -17.20
C TRP A 109 -18.64 -5.33 -15.93
N LYS A 110 -17.92 -4.34 -15.39
CA LYS A 110 -18.39 -3.47 -14.30
C LYS A 110 -18.40 -2.03 -14.78
N ASN A 111 -19.57 -1.40 -14.81
CA ASN A 111 -19.75 -0.03 -15.36
C ASN A 111 -19.19 0.10 -16.79
N ASN A 112 -19.47 -0.90 -17.65
CA ASN A 112 -18.95 -1.03 -19.01
C ASN A 112 -17.42 -1.06 -19.12
N ARG A 113 -16.69 -1.30 -18.03
CA ARG A 113 -15.24 -1.45 -18.04
C ARG A 113 -14.80 -2.79 -17.48
N HIS A 114 -13.68 -3.28 -17.98
CA HIS A 114 -12.96 -4.41 -17.42
C HIS A 114 -11.46 -4.19 -17.59
N ARG A 115 -10.69 -4.44 -16.53
CA ARG A 115 -9.23 -4.31 -16.57
C ARG A 115 -8.62 -5.67 -16.89
N PHE A 116 -7.91 -5.75 -18.00
CA PHE A 116 -7.02 -6.86 -18.30
C PHE A 116 -5.65 -6.53 -17.71
N PHE A 117 -5.06 -7.46 -16.98
CA PHE A 117 -3.87 -7.18 -16.18
C PHE A 117 -2.96 -8.40 -16.16
N ALA A 118 -1.66 -8.18 -16.36
CA ALA A 118 -0.69 -9.27 -16.39
C ALA A 118 -0.16 -9.56 -14.97
N ASP A 119 -1.02 -10.18 -14.14
CA ASP A 119 -0.75 -10.40 -12.71
C ASP A 119 0.54 -11.19 -12.44
N ARG A 120 0.85 -12.20 -13.28
CA ARG A 120 2.05 -13.01 -13.11
C ARG A 120 3.31 -12.16 -13.33
N ILE A 121 3.31 -11.28 -14.32
CA ILE A 121 4.40 -10.32 -14.54
C ILE A 121 4.46 -9.31 -13.39
N TYR A 122 3.33 -8.76 -12.97
CA TYR A 122 3.26 -7.77 -11.88
C TYR A 122 3.89 -8.27 -10.57
N SER A 123 3.70 -9.56 -10.26
CA SER A 123 4.27 -10.17 -9.06
C SER A 123 5.81 -10.18 -9.03
N GLU A 124 6.48 -10.07 -10.17
CA GLU A 124 7.95 -10.03 -10.29
C GLU A 124 8.52 -8.61 -10.26
N LEU A 125 7.66 -7.59 -10.28
CA LEU A 125 8.08 -6.18 -10.32
C LEU A 125 7.88 -5.46 -9.00
N GLN A 126 7.73 -6.20 -7.90
CA GLN A 126 7.43 -5.60 -6.59
C GLN A 126 8.61 -4.75 -6.09
N LYS A 127 8.29 -3.55 -5.63
CA LYS A 127 9.29 -2.64 -5.04
C LYS A 127 9.57 -3.01 -3.58
N PRO A 128 10.80 -2.81 -3.10
CA PRO A 128 11.11 -2.96 -1.69
C PRO A 128 10.31 -1.95 -0.85
N ARG A 129 9.96 -2.33 0.38
CA ARG A 129 9.27 -1.43 1.32
C ARG A 129 10.08 -0.17 1.67
N VAL A 130 11.41 -0.25 1.59
CA VAL A 130 12.33 0.85 1.88
C VAL A 130 13.22 1.06 0.66
N SER A 131 13.05 2.20 -0.01
CA SER A 131 13.79 2.58 -1.22
C SER A 131 15.19 3.15 -0.92
N GLN A 132 15.37 3.84 0.21
CA GLN A 132 16.68 4.31 0.65
C GLN A 132 17.42 3.19 1.37
N ARG A 133 18.49 2.67 0.76
CA ARG A 133 19.20 1.50 1.25
C ARG A 133 20.70 1.74 1.24
N SER A 134 21.39 1.17 2.22
CA SER A 134 22.86 1.14 2.30
C SER A 134 23.45 -0.18 1.79
N THR A 135 22.60 -1.12 1.37
CA THR A 135 22.99 -2.43 0.83
C THR A 135 22.35 -2.66 -0.54
N PRO A 136 22.98 -3.49 -1.41
CA PRO A 136 22.39 -3.86 -2.70
C PRO A 136 20.95 -4.34 -2.57
N LEU A 137 20.16 -4.10 -3.63
CA LEU A 137 18.81 -4.61 -3.73
C LEU A 137 18.85 -5.99 -4.39
N GLU A 138 18.27 -6.99 -3.72
CA GLU A 138 18.12 -8.34 -4.27
C GLU A 138 17.13 -8.33 -5.45
N VAL A 139 17.46 -9.09 -6.49
CA VAL A 139 16.62 -9.31 -7.67
C VAL A 139 16.46 -10.81 -7.87
N ARG A 140 15.24 -11.27 -8.13
CA ARG A 140 14.99 -12.67 -8.45
C ARG A 140 15.76 -13.05 -9.73
N TYR A 141 16.69 -13.99 -9.59
CA TYR A 141 17.54 -14.43 -10.69
C TYR A 141 17.84 -15.93 -10.58
N PRO A 142 17.88 -16.67 -11.72
CA PRO A 142 17.44 -16.23 -13.05
C PRO A 142 15.92 -16.16 -13.16
N LEU A 143 15.43 -15.25 -14.00
CA LEU A 143 14.01 -15.13 -14.33
C LEU A 143 13.85 -14.88 -15.83
N ALA A 144 13.00 -15.68 -16.47
CA ALA A 144 12.48 -15.44 -17.81
C ALA A 144 10.99 -15.78 -17.82
N LEU A 145 10.16 -14.74 -17.94
CA LEU A 145 8.71 -14.84 -17.87
C LEU A 145 8.08 -14.10 -19.05
N THR A 146 7.11 -14.74 -19.70
CA THR A 146 6.23 -14.08 -20.67
C THR A 146 4.77 -14.28 -20.27
N GLN A 147 3.95 -13.26 -20.52
CA GLN A 147 2.50 -13.34 -20.35
C GLN A 147 1.82 -12.68 -21.56
N THR A 148 0.96 -13.44 -22.23
CA THR A 148 0.17 -12.98 -23.37
C THR A 148 -1.30 -13.05 -23.02
N ILE A 149 -2.00 -11.93 -23.14
CA ILE A 149 -3.45 -11.84 -22.96
C ILE A 149 -4.08 -11.62 -24.34
N LEU A 150 -4.91 -12.56 -24.76
CA LEU A 150 -5.64 -12.54 -26.02
C LEU A 150 -7.12 -12.28 -25.73
N ILE A 151 -7.67 -11.22 -26.32
CA ILE A 151 -9.03 -10.76 -26.06
C ILE A 151 -9.84 -10.88 -27.36
N ASN A 152 -10.80 -11.80 -27.37
CA ASN A 152 -11.69 -12.10 -28.48
C ASN A 152 -13.16 -11.93 -28.04
N LEU A 153 -13.61 -10.68 -27.93
CA LEU A 153 -14.94 -10.32 -27.39
C LEU A 153 -15.88 -9.70 -28.45
N GLY A 154 -15.52 -9.82 -29.73
CA GLY A 154 -16.22 -9.18 -30.85
C GLY A 154 -15.63 -7.82 -31.24
N PRO A 155 -16.19 -7.16 -32.26
CA PRO A 155 -15.69 -5.89 -32.79
C PRO A 155 -16.04 -4.69 -31.89
N GLY A 156 -15.49 -3.52 -32.23
CA GLY A 156 -15.95 -2.23 -31.68
C GLY A 156 -15.18 -1.73 -30.46
N PHE A 157 -14.08 -2.38 -30.09
CA PHE A 157 -13.20 -1.90 -29.03
C PHE A 157 -12.12 -0.96 -29.59
N ASP A 158 -12.02 0.20 -28.95
CA ASP A 158 -10.83 1.04 -29.01
C ASP A 158 -9.72 0.38 -28.20
N PHE A 159 -8.54 0.31 -28.79
CA PHE A 159 -7.39 -0.39 -28.21
C PHE A 159 -6.09 0.21 -28.76
N PRO A 160 -5.14 0.56 -27.89
CA PRO A 160 -3.88 1.15 -28.32
C PRO A 160 -3.06 0.15 -29.12
N ILE A 161 -2.26 0.67 -30.05
CA ILE A 161 -1.17 -0.07 -30.68
C ILE A 161 0.09 0.63 -30.22
N ASP A 162 0.84 -0.05 -29.36
CA ASP A 162 1.98 0.55 -28.68
C ASP A 162 2.94 -0.53 -28.20
N SER A 163 4.20 -0.19 -28.02
CA SER A 163 5.23 -1.10 -27.56
C SER A 163 6.41 -0.31 -27.04
N ASP A 164 7.01 -0.76 -25.94
CA ASP A 164 8.27 -0.20 -25.47
C ASP A 164 9.10 -1.27 -24.75
N VAL A 165 10.37 -0.94 -24.53
CA VAL A 165 11.33 -1.75 -23.79
C VAL A 165 11.96 -0.89 -22.70
N LEU A 166 11.80 -1.32 -21.45
CA LEU A 166 12.42 -0.71 -20.28
C LEU A 166 13.58 -1.58 -19.81
N VAL A 167 14.77 -0.99 -19.68
CA VAL A 167 16.01 -1.73 -19.36
C VAL A 167 16.87 -0.99 -18.34
N ASP A 168 17.40 -1.76 -17.41
CA ASP A 168 18.56 -1.42 -16.59
C ASP A 168 19.57 -2.58 -16.56
N ASP A 169 20.57 -2.49 -15.68
CA ASP A 169 21.66 -3.46 -15.59
C ASP A 169 21.21 -4.85 -15.11
N ALA A 170 20.08 -4.95 -14.42
CA ALA A 170 19.59 -6.18 -13.79
C ALA A 170 18.33 -6.75 -14.45
N LEU A 171 17.52 -5.93 -15.13
CA LEU A 171 16.20 -6.31 -15.63
C LEU A 171 15.90 -5.70 -17.01
N ARG A 172 15.25 -6.50 -17.86
CA ARG A 172 14.58 -6.06 -19.09
C ARG A 172 13.09 -6.38 -18.98
N PHE A 173 12.27 -5.34 -19.14
CA PHE A 173 10.83 -5.43 -19.30
C PHE A 173 10.45 -5.01 -20.71
N GLU A 174 9.56 -5.76 -21.34
CA GLU A 174 9.06 -5.47 -22.68
C GLU A 174 7.55 -5.63 -22.69
N TYR A 175 6.86 -4.72 -23.38
CA TYR A 175 5.42 -4.85 -23.63
C TYR A 175 5.07 -4.54 -25.08
N SER A 176 3.97 -5.12 -25.55
CA SER A 176 3.38 -4.80 -26.84
C SER A 176 1.87 -4.96 -26.81
N TYR A 177 1.18 -3.94 -27.29
CA TYR A 177 -0.24 -3.90 -27.56
C TYR A 177 -0.45 -3.93 -29.07
N SER A 178 -1.20 -4.92 -29.52
CA SER A 178 -1.49 -5.09 -30.93
C SER A 178 -2.93 -5.51 -31.16
N LYS A 179 -3.41 -5.28 -32.39
CA LYS A 179 -4.75 -5.63 -32.82
C LYS A 179 -4.69 -6.28 -34.20
N THR A 180 -5.17 -7.52 -34.29
CA THR A 180 -5.26 -8.26 -35.55
C THR A 180 -6.71 -8.63 -35.81
N GLY A 181 -7.34 -7.96 -36.78
CA GLY A 181 -8.80 -8.04 -36.97
C GLY A 181 -9.54 -7.56 -35.71
N ASN A 182 -10.33 -8.44 -35.10
CA ASN A 182 -11.05 -8.17 -33.85
C ASN A 182 -10.34 -8.70 -32.60
N GLN A 183 -9.21 -9.40 -32.75
CA GLN A 183 -8.42 -9.88 -31.63
C GLN A 183 -7.53 -8.75 -31.12
N LEU A 184 -7.65 -8.44 -29.83
CA LEU A 184 -6.72 -7.56 -29.12
C LEU A 184 -5.69 -8.45 -28.42
N SER A 185 -4.43 -8.03 -28.42
CA SER A 185 -3.33 -8.79 -27.82
C SER A 185 -2.48 -7.87 -26.95
N MET A 186 -2.22 -8.32 -25.73
CA MET A 186 -1.28 -7.70 -24.79
C MET A 186 -0.16 -8.70 -24.52
N TYR A 187 1.05 -8.38 -24.93
CA TYR A 187 2.25 -9.16 -24.67
C TYR A 187 3.10 -8.45 -23.63
N PHE A 188 3.65 -9.22 -22.68
CA PHE A 188 4.58 -8.75 -21.67
C PHE A 188 5.70 -9.75 -21.49
N SER A 189 6.91 -9.26 -21.25
CA SER A 189 8.06 -10.08 -20.86
C SER A 189 8.89 -9.41 -19.77
N VAL A 190 9.39 -10.22 -18.83
CA VAL A 190 10.42 -9.85 -17.86
C VAL A 190 11.56 -10.86 -17.95
N LYS A 191 12.78 -10.35 -18.10
CA LYS A 191 14.01 -11.14 -17.99
C LYS A 191 14.99 -10.45 -17.04
N THR A 192 15.64 -11.22 -16.16
CA THR A 192 16.69 -10.71 -15.26
C THR A 192 18.07 -11.23 -15.66
N PHE A 193 19.09 -10.41 -15.41
CA PHE A 193 20.49 -10.66 -15.79
C PHE A 193 21.47 -10.59 -14.62
N ALA A 194 20.98 -10.18 -13.43
CA ALA A 194 21.77 -10.09 -12.21
C ALA A 194 20.92 -10.45 -10.99
N GLU A 195 21.56 -11.01 -9.96
CA GLU A 195 20.94 -11.33 -8.66
C GLU A 195 20.80 -10.11 -7.73
N SER A 196 21.45 -9.00 -8.08
CA SER A 196 21.35 -7.78 -7.28
C SER A 196 21.61 -6.52 -8.10
N VAL A 197 21.06 -5.41 -7.62
CA VAL A 197 21.30 -4.06 -8.10
C VAL A 197 22.20 -3.34 -7.09
N PRO A 198 23.37 -2.83 -7.50
CA PRO A 198 24.24 -2.03 -6.64
C PRO A 198 23.52 -0.77 -6.12
N VAL A 199 23.86 -0.31 -4.91
CA VAL A 199 23.22 0.84 -4.24
C VAL A 199 23.10 2.07 -5.16
N GLN A 200 24.15 2.36 -5.93
CA GLN A 200 24.20 3.49 -6.87
C GLN A 200 23.22 3.40 -8.06
N SER A 201 22.77 2.19 -8.40
CA SER A 201 21.84 1.93 -9.52
C SER A 201 20.41 1.67 -9.04
N VAL A 202 20.16 1.63 -7.73
CA VAL A 202 18.82 1.34 -7.16
C VAL A 202 17.78 2.35 -7.60
N GLU A 203 18.11 3.65 -7.61
CA GLU A 203 17.16 4.69 -8.03
C GLU A 203 16.66 4.46 -9.47
N ARG A 204 17.59 4.19 -10.39
CA ARG A 204 17.25 3.86 -11.79
C ARG A 204 16.40 2.59 -11.88
N HIS A 205 16.75 1.55 -11.13
CA HIS A 205 16.00 0.30 -11.14
C HIS A 205 14.58 0.48 -10.63
N LEU A 206 14.38 1.25 -9.56
CA LEU A 206 13.04 1.54 -9.05
C LEU A 206 12.19 2.36 -10.03
N ASP A 207 12.79 3.29 -10.78
CA ASP A 207 12.10 4.02 -11.86
C ASP A 207 11.67 3.09 -13.01
N VAL A 208 12.51 2.12 -13.38
CA VAL A 208 12.15 1.07 -14.36
C VAL A 208 10.98 0.23 -13.86
N LEU A 209 11.02 -0.23 -12.60
CA LEU A 209 9.91 -0.98 -11.99
C LEU A 209 8.63 -0.16 -11.95
N ASP A 210 8.70 1.12 -11.58
CA ASP A 210 7.54 2.01 -11.51
C ASP A 210 6.88 2.23 -12.87
N LYS A 211 7.68 2.47 -13.91
CA LYS A 211 7.19 2.59 -15.28
C LYS A 211 6.57 1.29 -15.76
N ALA A 212 7.24 0.16 -15.54
CA ALA A 212 6.73 -1.16 -15.94
C ALA A 212 5.40 -1.49 -15.25
N GLN A 213 5.28 -1.26 -13.93
CA GLN A 213 4.03 -1.45 -13.19
C GLN A 213 2.87 -0.61 -13.75
N GLY A 214 3.15 0.63 -14.18
CA GLY A 214 2.16 1.50 -14.82
C GLY A 214 1.64 0.99 -16.17
N LEU A 215 2.41 0.12 -16.83
CA LEU A 215 2.12 -0.41 -18.17
C LEU A 215 1.46 -1.79 -18.15
N ILE A 216 1.38 -2.49 -17.00
CA ILE A 216 0.99 -3.92 -16.89
C ILE A 216 -0.52 -4.17 -16.93
N GLY A 217 -1.26 -3.33 -17.63
CA GLY A 217 -2.67 -3.61 -17.87
C GLY A 217 -3.35 -2.56 -18.74
N TYR A 218 -4.58 -2.88 -19.10
CA TYR A 218 -5.41 -2.01 -19.90
C TYR A 218 -6.87 -2.11 -19.46
N ASP A 219 -7.50 -0.96 -19.24
CA ASP A 219 -8.93 -0.84 -18.96
C ASP A 219 -9.69 -0.79 -20.29
N LEU A 220 -10.24 -1.94 -20.69
CA LEU A 220 -11.08 -2.01 -21.88
C LEU A 220 -12.46 -1.44 -21.56
N ASN A 221 -12.95 -0.54 -22.41
CA ASN A 221 -14.28 0.04 -22.29
C ASN A 221 -15.19 -0.50 -23.38
N ARG A 222 -16.35 -1.01 -22.96
CA ARG A 222 -17.46 -1.33 -23.86
C ARG A 222 -18.18 -0.03 -24.18
N SER A 223 -17.64 0.74 -25.13
CA SER A 223 -18.42 1.76 -25.82
C SER A 223 -19.54 1.03 -26.56
N GLY A 224 -20.75 1.08 -25.99
CA GLY A 224 -21.94 0.72 -26.75
C GLY A 224 -21.94 1.57 -28.00
N SER A 225 -22.20 0.96 -29.16
CA SER A 225 -22.53 1.67 -30.39
C SER A 225 -23.41 2.86 -30.03
N ALA A 226 -22.97 4.06 -30.42
CA ALA A 226 -23.68 5.29 -30.14
C ALA A 226 -25.15 5.13 -30.52
N VAL A 227 -26.03 5.04 -29.52
CA VAL A 227 -27.33 5.70 -29.67
C VAL A 227 -26.94 7.17 -29.65
N VAL A 228 -26.85 7.76 -30.84
CA VAL A 228 -26.97 9.20 -31.00
C VAL A 228 -28.32 9.53 -30.39
N ILE A 229 -28.34 9.90 -29.12
CA ILE A 229 -29.45 10.69 -28.60
C ILE A 229 -29.29 11.98 -29.39
N ALA A 230 -30.13 12.13 -30.41
CA ALA A 230 -30.34 13.43 -31.01
C ALA A 230 -30.70 14.35 -29.85
N ASP A 231 -29.80 15.29 -29.55
CA ASP A 231 -30.09 16.39 -28.65
C ASP A 231 -31.30 17.11 -29.24
N THR A 232 -32.49 16.72 -28.76
CA THR A 232 -33.67 17.53 -28.91
C THR A 232 -33.44 18.68 -27.96
N GLU A 233 -32.93 19.78 -28.51
CA GLU A 233 -32.89 21.08 -27.86
C GLU A 233 -34.32 21.47 -27.42
N SER A 234 -34.72 20.97 -26.26
CA SER A 234 -35.85 21.52 -25.51
C SER A 234 -35.25 22.50 -24.52
N SER A 235 -35.27 23.79 -24.90
CA SER A 235 -34.87 24.90 -24.05
C SER A 235 -35.59 24.79 -22.70
N PRO A 236 -34.89 24.53 -21.59
CA PRO A 236 -35.53 24.43 -20.28
C PRO A 236 -36.04 25.82 -19.87
N SER A 237 -37.26 25.86 -19.35
CA SER A 237 -37.88 27.08 -18.80
C SER A 237 -36.96 27.72 -17.74
N SER A 238 -37.03 29.05 -17.62
CA SER A 238 -36.12 29.87 -16.81
C SER A 238 -35.97 29.43 -15.34
N LEU A 239 -36.99 28.74 -14.80
CA LEU A 239 -36.99 28.19 -13.44
C LEU A 239 -36.09 26.95 -13.28
N MET A 240 -35.96 26.11 -14.32
CA MET A 240 -35.10 24.93 -14.28
C MET A 240 -33.61 25.31 -14.41
N LYS A 241 -33.29 26.37 -15.17
CA LYS A 241 -31.92 26.91 -15.23
C LYS A 241 -31.49 27.47 -13.87
N ALA A 242 -32.38 28.15 -13.15
CA ALA A 242 -32.09 28.67 -11.81
C ALA A 242 -31.81 27.55 -10.79
N LEU A 243 -32.56 26.45 -10.84
CA LEU A 243 -32.37 25.29 -9.96
C LEU A 243 -31.03 24.57 -10.20
N VAL A 244 -30.61 24.41 -11.46
CA VAL A 244 -29.31 23.79 -11.80
C VAL A 244 -28.14 24.66 -11.32
N TRP A 245 -28.21 25.98 -11.49
CA TRP A 245 -27.19 26.87 -10.94
C TRP A 245 -27.14 26.85 -9.41
N LEU A 246 -28.27 26.65 -8.74
CA LEU A 246 -28.32 26.51 -7.28
C LEU A 246 -27.62 25.23 -6.81
N VAL A 247 -27.80 24.11 -7.50
CA VAL A 247 -27.14 22.83 -7.18
C VAL A 247 -25.64 22.86 -7.46
N VAL A 248 -25.16 23.68 -8.41
CA VAL A 248 -23.74 23.81 -8.74
C VAL A 248 -23.05 24.89 -7.89
N LEU A 249 -23.69 26.02 -7.61
CA LEU A 249 -23.07 27.13 -6.89
C LEU A 249 -23.04 26.95 -5.38
N LEU A 250 -23.98 26.18 -4.81
CA LEU A 250 -24.01 25.90 -3.36
C LEU A 250 -22.80 25.05 -2.90
N PRO A 251 -22.41 23.94 -3.58
CA PRO A 251 -21.19 23.22 -3.24
C PRO A 251 -19.92 23.99 -3.58
N VAL A 252 -19.90 24.82 -4.64
CA VAL A 252 -18.75 25.69 -4.96
C VAL A 252 -18.60 26.81 -3.92
N GLY A 253 -19.69 27.41 -3.46
CA GLY A 253 -19.69 28.40 -2.39
C GLY A 253 -19.27 27.80 -1.05
N LEU A 254 -19.74 26.59 -0.73
CA LEU A 254 -19.29 25.83 0.45
C LEU A 254 -17.82 25.41 0.34
N PHE A 255 -17.36 25.02 -0.85
CA PHE A 255 -15.96 24.67 -1.12
C PHE A 255 -15.06 25.91 -1.03
N LEU A 256 -15.49 27.07 -1.53
CA LEU A 256 -14.76 28.33 -1.41
C LEU A 256 -14.75 28.83 0.04
N LEU A 257 -15.87 28.72 0.78
CA LEU A 257 -15.91 29.00 2.22
C LEU A 257 -15.00 28.05 3.01
N TRP A 258 -15.00 26.75 2.67
CA TRP A 258 -14.12 25.75 3.27
C TRP A 258 -12.65 25.97 2.87
N PHE A 259 -12.37 26.41 1.64
CA PHE A 259 -11.03 26.71 1.12
C PHE A 259 -10.46 28.00 1.73
N PHE A 260 -11.28 29.05 1.89
CA PHE A 260 -10.88 30.27 2.58
C PHE A 260 -10.75 30.04 4.09
N ARG A 261 -11.67 29.31 4.75
CA ARG A 261 -11.50 28.90 6.16
C ARG A 261 -10.28 28.00 6.33
N SER A 262 -10.00 27.08 5.41
CA SER A 262 -8.85 26.18 5.50
C SER A 262 -7.52 26.88 5.23
N ARG A 263 -7.48 27.93 4.40
CA ARG A 263 -6.30 28.80 4.27
C ARG A 263 -6.06 29.69 5.49
N VAL A 264 -7.11 30.20 6.14
CA VAL A 264 -6.99 30.93 7.42
C VAL A 264 -6.58 29.99 8.57
N HIS A 265 -7.04 28.73 8.56
CA HIS A 265 -6.59 27.68 9.48
C HIS A 265 -5.18 27.16 9.18
N ARG A 266 -4.69 27.21 7.93
CA ARG A 266 -3.31 26.81 7.57
C ARG A 266 -2.26 27.77 8.12
N LYS A 267 -2.57 29.06 8.33
CA LYS A 267 -1.70 29.99 9.10
C LYS A 267 -1.71 29.76 10.62
N ARG A 268 -2.61 28.92 11.15
CA ARG A 268 -2.63 28.51 12.59
C ARG A 268 -2.12 27.08 12.83
N ARG A 269 -1.81 26.31 11.78
CA ARG A 269 -1.43 24.89 11.89
C ARG A 269 0.08 24.62 12.01
N THR A 270 0.92 25.66 12.01
CA THR A 270 2.35 25.57 12.37
C THR A 270 2.60 25.66 13.88
N GLN A 271 1.57 25.91 14.71
CA GLN A 271 1.70 25.92 16.17
C GLN A 271 1.28 24.60 16.86
N PHE A 272 0.70 23.65 16.14
CA PHE A 272 0.15 22.42 16.73
C PHE A 272 1.13 21.23 16.79
N VAL A 273 2.35 21.38 16.30
CA VAL A 273 3.43 20.37 16.45
C VAL A 273 4.20 20.59 17.77
N LYS A 274 4.00 21.71 18.47
CA LYS A 274 4.60 21.96 19.80
C LYS A 274 3.79 21.43 20.99
N GLU A 275 2.56 20.93 20.80
CA GLU A 275 1.70 20.47 21.91
C GLU A 275 1.72 18.94 22.16
N ARG A 276 2.61 18.20 21.50
CA ARG A 276 2.91 16.79 21.87
C ARG A 276 4.16 16.63 22.75
N GLN A 277 4.77 17.72 23.20
CA GLN A 277 5.68 17.64 24.34
C GLN A 277 4.84 17.65 25.61
N ALA A 278 4.97 16.62 26.44
CA ALA A 278 4.37 16.60 27.77
C ALA A 278 4.70 17.93 28.47
N ARG A 279 3.66 18.67 28.87
CA ARG A 279 3.85 19.96 29.55
C ARG A 279 4.69 19.70 30.80
N PRO A 280 5.76 20.46 31.06
CA PRO A 280 6.55 20.30 32.28
C PRO A 280 5.63 20.29 33.52
N GLY A 281 5.74 19.24 34.33
CA GLY A 281 4.95 18.99 35.53
C GLY A 281 3.60 18.29 35.30
N ALA A 282 3.26 17.89 34.06
CA ALA A 282 1.97 17.24 33.76
C ALA A 282 1.97 15.72 34.00
N SER A 283 3.15 15.12 34.16
CA SER A 283 3.33 13.70 34.51
C SER A 283 4.51 13.52 35.47
N PRO A 284 4.60 12.38 36.18
CA PRO A 284 5.75 12.09 37.04
C PRO A 284 7.09 12.16 36.29
N GLU A 285 7.17 11.69 35.03
CA GLU A 285 8.39 11.76 34.22
C GLU A 285 8.77 13.17 33.76
N THR A 286 7.88 14.16 33.91
CA THR A 286 8.14 15.57 33.57
C THR A 286 8.09 16.51 34.78
N ALA A 287 8.18 15.98 36.00
CA ALA A 287 8.04 16.76 37.23
C ALA A 287 8.96 18.00 37.26
N LEU A 288 8.40 19.13 37.72
CA LEU A 288 9.14 20.41 37.74
C LEU A 288 10.12 20.44 38.92
N PRO A 289 11.43 20.62 38.68
CA PRO A 289 12.39 20.81 39.77
C PRO A 289 12.14 22.16 40.44
N VAL A 290 11.97 22.14 41.78
CA VAL A 290 11.81 23.35 42.59
C VAL A 290 12.90 23.37 43.66
N ALA A 291 13.74 24.40 43.61
CA ALA A 291 14.91 24.56 44.46
C ALA A 291 14.61 25.30 45.78
N THR A 292 13.50 26.02 45.89
CA THR A 292 13.06 26.67 47.13
C THR A 292 11.55 26.59 47.34
N ARG A 293 11.10 26.85 48.58
CA ARG A 293 9.67 26.89 48.91
C ARG A 293 8.95 28.06 48.24
N GLU A 294 9.64 29.18 48.06
CA GLU A 294 9.15 30.37 47.39
C GLU A 294 8.94 30.09 45.90
N GLN A 295 9.88 29.38 45.27
CA GLN A 295 9.76 28.95 43.88
C GLN A 295 8.59 28.00 43.69
N MET A 296 8.38 27.07 44.62
CA MET A 296 7.20 26.19 44.62
C MET A 296 5.90 27.00 44.69
N GLY A 297 5.81 27.99 45.59
CA GLY A 297 4.65 28.90 45.67
C GLY A 297 4.39 29.65 44.37
N ALA A 298 5.43 30.18 43.73
CA ALA A 298 5.33 30.88 42.45
C ALA A 298 4.81 29.96 41.33
N VAL A 299 5.26 28.70 41.29
CA VAL A 299 4.79 27.70 40.32
C VAL A 299 3.30 27.39 40.52
N LEU A 300 2.83 27.26 41.77
CA LEU A 300 1.42 27.00 42.07
C LEU A 300 0.52 28.18 41.67
N ILE A 301 0.96 29.41 41.95
CA ILE A 301 0.22 30.63 41.59
C ILE A 301 0.18 30.83 40.07
N GLY A 302 1.25 30.46 39.37
CA GLY A 302 1.36 30.56 37.92
C GLY A 302 0.65 29.44 37.15
N PHE A 303 0.16 28.40 37.81
CA PHE A 303 -0.45 27.25 37.17
C PHE A 303 -1.80 27.61 36.53
N ASN A 304 -1.94 27.31 35.23
CA ASN A 304 -3.16 27.56 34.47
C ASN A 304 -3.82 26.24 34.07
N CYS A 305 -5.13 26.14 34.29
CA CYS A 305 -5.96 25.07 33.76
C CYS A 305 -6.05 25.15 32.23
N ARG A 306 -6.46 24.06 31.59
CA ARG A 306 -6.67 24.01 30.12
C ARG A 306 -7.70 25.03 29.61
N CYS A 307 -8.65 25.44 30.45
CA CYS A 307 -9.60 26.50 30.12
C CYS A 307 -9.03 27.93 30.28
N GLY A 308 -7.79 28.08 30.75
CA GLY A 308 -7.13 29.37 31.00
C GLY A 308 -7.32 29.94 32.40
N ALA A 309 -8.19 29.37 33.24
CA ALA A 309 -8.38 29.80 34.63
C ALA A 309 -7.26 29.29 35.55
N ARG A 310 -6.96 30.02 36.63
CA ARG A 310 -6.01 29.61 37.67
C ARG A 310 -6.75 28.85 38.77
N PRO A 311 -6.49 27.54 38.94
CA PRO A 311 -7.24 26.74 39.89
C PRO A 311 -6.62 26.74 41.31
N TYR A 312 -5.40 27.27 41.48
CA TYR A 312 -4.77 27.36 42.79
C TYR A 312 -5.40 28.47 43.63
N ASN A 313 -5.86 28.13 44.83
CA ASN A 313 -6.34 29.07 45.83
C ASN A 313 -5.39 29.06 47.05
N PRO A 314 -4.72 30.18 47.38
CA PRO A 314 -3.84 30.26 48.55
C PRO A 314 -4.59 30.17 49.89
N GLU A 315 -5.87 30.56 49.92
CA GLU A 315 -6.71 30.51 51.13
C GLU A 315 -7.28 29.10 51.40
N ALA A 316 -7.30 28.24 50.37
CA ALA A 316 -7.74 26.85 50.44
C ALA A 316 -6.81 25.95 49.60
N PRO A 317 -5.59 25.66 50.08
CA PRO A 317 -4.59 24.96 49.30
C PRO A 317 -5.01 23.53 48.97
N ALA A 318 -4.74 23.10 47.74
CA ALA A 318 -5.00 21.73 47.30
C ALA A 318 -4.16 20.71 48.10
N LYS A 319 -4.75 19.54 48.34
CA LYS A 319 -4.07 18.42 49.00
C LYS A 319 -2.81 18.05 48.22
N ARG A 320 -1.71 17.87 48.94
CA ARG A 320 -0.40 17.47 48.39
C ARG A 320 -0.13 16.03 48.78
N GLU A 321 0.23 15.22 47.80
CA GLU A 321 0.55 13.81 48.03
C GLU A 321 2.02 13.58 47.68
N ARG A 322 2.78 13.05 48.65
CA ARG A 322 4.20 12.72 48.48
C ARG A 322 4.32 11.27 48.05
N PHE A 323 5.10 11.00 47.01
CA PHE A 323 5.33 9.64 46.52
C PHE A 323 6.69 9.53 45.82
N THR A 324 7.14 8.31 45.56
CA THR A 324 8.41 8.05 44.86
C THR A 324 8.11 7.53 43.46
N TYR A 325 8.79 8.07 42.45
CA TYR A 325 8.72 7.62 41.07
C TYR A 325 10.14 7.57 40.48
N ASP A 326 10.54 6.43 39.95
CA ASP A 326 11.87 6.18 39.38
C ASP A 326 13.04 6.62 40.31
N GLY A 327 12.92 6.31 41.60
CA GLY A 327 13.92 6.67 42.63
C GLY A 327 13.90 8.14 43.07
N GLN A 328 13.10 9.01 42.46
CA GLN A 328 12.96 10.42 42.85
C GLN A 328 11.74 10.64 43.75
N ARG A 329 11.90 11.50 44.77
CA ARG A 329 10.80 11.93 45.64
C ARG A 329 10.03 13.06 44.96
N LEU A 330 8.74 12.85 44.72
CA LEU A 330 7.86 13.79 44.04
C LEU A 330 6.70 14.23 44.93
N ILE A 331 6.17 15.41 44.63
CA ILE A 331 4.91 15.92 45.19
C ILE A 331 3.90 16.03 44.04
N GLY A 332 2.80 15.29 44.15
CA GLY A 332 1.64 15.40 43.28
C GLY A 332 0.57 16.29 43.90
N ILE A 333 0.01 17.20 43.11
CA ILE A 333 -1.06 18.11 43.54
C ILE A 333 -2.17 18.05 42.50
N ARG A 334 -3.36 17.66 42.95
CA ARG A 334 -4.57 17.62 42.12
C ARG A 334 -5.39 18.87 42.34
N PHE A 335 -5.63 19.62 41.26
CA PHE A 335 -6.51 20.77 41.25
C PHE A 335 -7.85 20.41 40.63
N ILE A 336 -8.94 20.98 41.15
CA ILE A 336 -10.24 21.00 40.49
C ILE A 336 -10.52 22.45 40.10
N CYS A 337 -10.64 22.72 38.81
CA CYS A 337 -10.82 24.08 38.33
C CYS A 337 -12.22 24.62 38.69
N PRO A 338 -12.33 25.80 39.35
CA PRO A 338 -13.64 26.34 39.71
C PRO A 338 -14.48 26.74 38.48
N ALA A 339 -13.83 27.12 37.38
CA ALA A 339 -14.47 27.61 36.15
C ALA A 339 -14.98 26.47 35.24
N CYS A 340 -14.18 25.45 34.95
CA CYS A 340 -14.56 24.37 34.02
C CYS A 340 -14.82 23.02 34.69
N LYS A 341 -14.64 22.92 36.02
CA LYS A 341 -14.80 21.70 36.84
C LYS A 341 -13.90 20.52 36.45
N GLN A 342 -12.95 20.70 35.52
CA GLN A 342 -11.99 19.67 35.17
C GLN A 342 -10.89 19.53 36.23
N SER A 343 -10.42 18.30 36.42
CA SER A 343 -9.23 18.01 37.21
C SER A 343 -7.95 18.22 36.40
N SER A 344 -6.90 18.68 37.08
CA SER A 344 -5.55 18.78 36.52
C SER A 344 -4.51 18.47 37.58
N ASP A 345 -3.57 17.60 37.23
CA ASP A 345 -2.51 17.15 38.13
C ASP A 345 -1.21 17.91 37.82
N LEU A 346 -0.48 18.29 38.87
CA LEU A 346 0.82 18.95 38.81
C LEU A 346 1.83 18.17 39.67
N TYR A 347 2.97 17.83 39.07
CA TYR A 347 4.05 17.08 39.70
C TYR A 347 5.29 17.96 39.88
N LEU A 348 5.81 18.00 41.10
CA LEU A 348 6.97 18.80 41.50
C LEU A 348 8.04 17.89 42.10
N ASN A 349 9.32 18.17 41.82
CA ASN A 349 10.48 17.54 42.44
C ASN A 349 11.15 18.57 43.38
N PRO A 350 10.92 18.49 44.71
CA PRO A 350 11.49 19.44 45.67
C PRO A 350 12.96 19.12 45.96
N LEU A 351 13.85 19.85 45.30
CA LEU A 351 15.30 19.65 45.45
C LEU A 351 15.83 20.09 46.82
N PHE A 352 15.15 21.03 47.49
CA PHE A 352 15.49 21.51 48.84
C PHE A 352 15.15 20.53 49.97
N GLU A 353 14.37 19.47 49.69
CA GLU A 353 14.07 18.42 50.68
C GLU A 353 15.11 17.27 50.64
N ASN A 354 16.03 17.28 49.67
CA ASN A 354 17.12 16.30 49.55
C ASN A 354 18.40 16.71 50.31
N ASP A 355 18.44 17.92 50.86
CA ASP A 355 19.49 18.30 51.81
C ASP A 355 19.21 17.63 53.16
N ALA A 356 20.13 16.76 53.53
CA ALA A 356 20.10 15.95 54.73
C ALA A 356 20.28 16.78 56.00
N THR A 357 19.31 17.60 56.38
CA THR A 357 19.22 18.20 57.74
C THR A 357 17.86 18.85 57.97
N ASN A 358 16.92 18.08 58.53
CA ASN A 358 15.78 18.48 59.39
C ASN A 358 14.53 17.65 59.09
N TRP A 359 14.54 16.40 59.56
CA TRP A 359 13.34 15.56 59.63
C TRP A 359 12.79 15.46 61.06
N ALA A 360 13.20 16.35 61.96
CA ALA A 360 12.62 16.45 63.30
C ALA A 360 11.83 17.77 63.39
N ASN A 361 10.50 17.64 63.48
CA ASN A 361 9.49 18.68 63.72
C ASN A 361 9.00 19.42 62.47
N VAL A 362 7.82 19.04 61.97
CA VAL A 362 6.58 19.87 61.90
C VAL A 362 5.37 18.91 61.64
N PRO A 363 4.20 19.08 62.30
CA PRO A 363 3.14 18.06 62.35
C PRO A 363 2.24 17.99 61.10
N ASN A 364 1.48 16.89 61.04
CA ASN A 364 0.51 16.46 60.01
C ASN A 364 -0.39 17.55 59.43
#